data_AF-A0AAD5AU40-F1
#
_entry.id   AF-A0AAD5AU40-F1
#
_cell.length_a   1.000
_cell.length_b   1.000
_cell.length_c   1.000
_cell.angle_alpha   90.00
_cell.angle_beta   90.00
_cell.angle_gamma   90.00
#
_symmetry.space_group_name_H-M   'P 1'
#
loop_
_entity.id
_entity.type
_entity.pdbx_description
1 polymer ?
#
loop_
_entity_poly.entity_id
_entity_poly.type
_entity_poly.pdbx_seq_one_letter_code
_entity_poly.pdbx_strand_id
1 'polypeptide(L)'
;QVKSVFNMTAKEGRKRSISALVAVGNGNGAAGFALGKATDRTTALRKAKNRAMHYLYYTERYNDHTIYHDVESTFKRTTLRMKKQNQGYGLHCHRAVITLCKLIGIKDMYAKVEGSVNLLNITRAFFQGLANQETHQLLADRKQLNVVEFSEERGPLPVVVARPQLGARIDPEVEDEVPNVKLHWADVQLAQGMKRSVWAGVKRTIW
;
A
#
# COMPACT_ATOMS: atom_id res chain seq x y z
N GLN A 1 3.02 -5.62 15.96
CA GLN A 1 2.13 -6.57 16.68
C GLN A 1 2.95 -7.35 17.68
N VAL A 2 2.52 -7.46 18.94
CA VAL A 2 3.19 -8.31 19.94
C VAL A 2 2.21 -9.40 20.38
N LYS A 3 2.64 -10.66 20.34
CA LYS A 3 1.83 -11.84 20.66
C LYS A 3 2.61 -12.77 21.59
N SER A 4 1.94 -13.28 22.61
CA SER A 4 2.43 -14.43 23.38
C SER A 4 2.03 -15.71 22.65
N VAL A 5 3.00 -16.54 22.30
CA VAL A 5 2.81 -17.83 21.65
C VAL A 5 3.35 -18.93 22.57
N PHE A 6 2.80 -20.13 22.46
CA PHE A 6 3.15 -21.24 23.34
C PHE A 6 3.54 -22.45 22.50
N ASN A 7 4.55 -23.19 22.97
CA ASN A 7 4.96 -24.46 22.38
C ASN A 7 4.98 -25.54 23.46
N MET A 8 4.53 -26.75 23.14
CA MET A 8 4.59 -27.87 24.07
C MET A 8 5.98 -28.51 24.01
N THR A 9 6.58 -28.78 25.17
CA THR A 9 7.91 -29.37 25.31
C THR A 9 7.86 -30.52 26.30
N ALA A 10 8.70 -31.54 26.12
CA ALA A 10 8.66 -32.74 26.95
C ALA A 10 8.99 -32.50 28.42
N LYS A 11 9.89 -31.55 28.73
CA LYS A 11 10.34 -31.27 30.11
C LYS A 11 9.51 -30.19 30.81
N GLU A 12 9.32 -29.04 30.16
CA GLU A 12 8.67 -27.87 30.77
C GLU A 12 7.16 -27.82 30.50
N GLY A 13 6.62 -28.76 29.71
CA GLY A 13 5.25 -28.67 29.20
C GLY A 13 5.09 -27.43 28.33
N ARG A 14 4.18 -26.53 28.69
CA ARG A 14 3.81 -25.35 27.88
C ARG A 14 4.84 -24.21 28.03
N LYS A 15 5.82 -24.17 27.14
CA LYS A 15 6.85 -23.11 27.07
C LYS A 15 6.30 -21.85 26.39
N ARG A 16 6.33 -20.72 27.09
CA ARG A 16 5.93 -19.41 26.57
C ARG A 16 7.06 -18.77 25.75
N SER A 17 6.71 -18.17 24.61
CA SER A 17 7.58 -17.26 23.85
C SER A 17 6.80 -16.05 23.38
N ILE A 18 7.50 -14.96 23.08
CA ILE A 18 6.93 -13.73 22.55
C ILE A 18 7.33 -13.59 21.09
N SER A 19 6.35 -13.30 20.24
CA SER A 19 6.51 -13.00 18.83
C SER A 19 6.15 -11.53 18.59
N ALA A 20 7.08 -10.78 18.02
CA ALA A 20 6.96 -9.35 17.75
C ALA A 20 7.15 -9.07 16.26
N LEU A 21 6.12 -8.52 15.62
CA LEU A 21 6.18 -7.95 14.27
C LEU A 21 6.44 -6.45 14.38
N VAL A 22 7.55 -6.00 13.81
CA VAL A 22 8.02 -4.61 13.83
C VAL A 22 8.25 -4.15 12.40
N ALA A 23 7.97 -2.88 12.13
CA ALA A 23 8.33 -2.19 10.90
C ALA A 23 9.26 -1.02 11.23
N VAL A 24 10.15 -0.69 10.29
CA VAL A 24 11.10 0.42 10.34
C VAL A 24 11.00 1.20 9.03
N GLY A 25 11.29 2.49 9.05
CA GLY A 25 11.36 3.29 7.84
C GLY A 25 11.94 4.68 8.10
N ASN A 26 12.42 5.32 7.05
CA ASN A 26 13.12 6.60 7.10
C ASN A 26 12.24 7.81 6.73
N GLY A 27 10.96 7.60 6.37
CA GLY A 27 10.05 8.64 5.89
C GLY A 27 10.31 9.09 4.44
N ASN A 28 11.31 8.52 3.77
CA ASN A 28 11.77 8.89 2.42
C ASN A 28 11.80 7.65 1.52
N GLY A 29 10.68 6.95 1.43
CA GLY A 29 10.49 5.80 0.53
C GLY A 29 11.08 4.48 1.02
N ALA A 30 12.06 4.47 1.94
CA ALA A 30 12.66 3.23 2.42
C ALA A 30 12.00 2.73 3.71
N ALA A 31 11.41 1.53 3.66
CA ALA A 31 10.83 0.88 4.83
C ALA A 31 10.95 -0.64 4.76
N GLY A 32 10.97 -1.29 5.92
CA GLY A 32 11.08 -2.75 6.04
C GLY A 32 10.31 -3.26 7.24
N PHE A 33 10.09 -4.57 7.28
CA PHE A 33 9.44 -5.23 8.41
C PHE A 33 10.07 -6.58 8.70
N ALA A 34 10.04 -6.99 9.97
CA ALA A 34 10.50 -8.31 10.36
C ALA A 34 9.76 -8.85 11.58
N LEU A 35 9.83 -10.16 11.73
CA LEU A 35 9.36 -10.89 12.90
C LEU A 35 10.54 -11.28 13.78
N GLY A 36 10.47 -10.94 15.07
CA GLY A 36 11.38 -11.41 16.10
C GLY A 36 10.66 -12.32 17.08
N LYS A 37 11.29 -13.44 17.46
CA LYS A 37 10.78 -14.35 18.48
C LYS A 37 11.83 -14.59 19.55
N ALA A 38 11.44 -14.50 20.82
CA ALA A 38 12.30 -14.77 21.97
C ALA A 38 11.47 -15.10 23.22
N THR A 39 12.10 -15.52 24.31
CA THR A 39 11.42 -15.75 25.60
C THR A 39 10.97 -14.42 26.21
N ASP A 40 11.83 -13.40 26.14
CA ASP A 40 11.56 -12.06 26.68
C ASP A 40 11.07 -11.09 25.61
N ARG A 41 10.29 -10.10 26.05
CA ARG A 41 9.67 -9.11 25.15
C ARG A 41 10.70 -8.19 24.54
N THR A 42 11.61 -7.68 25.36
CA THR A 42 12.65 -6.72 24.97
C THR A 42 13.62 -7.34 23.97
N THR A 43 14.01 -8.59 24.18
CA THR A 43 14.89 -9.33 23.27
C THR A 43 14.20 -9.64 21.95
N ALA A 44 12.91 -10.00 21.95
CA ALA A 44 12.13 -10.20 20.72
C ALA A 44 12.05 -8.91 19.87
N LEU A 45 11.79 -7.76 20.51
CA LEU A 45 11.73 -6.47 19.83
C LEU A 45 13.09 -6.05 19.25
N ARG A 46 14.18 -6.22 20.02
CA ARG A 46 15.54 -5.93 19.54
C ARG A 46 15.89 -6.76 18.31
N LYS A 47 15.60 -8.07 18.35
CA LYS A 47 15.80 -8.98 17.20
C LYS A 47 14.97 -8.56 16.00
N ALA A 48 13.69 -8.23 16.19
CA ALA A 48 12.82 -7.78 15.11
C ALA A 48 13.33 -6.48 14.47
N LYS A 49 13.73 -5.49 15.29
CA LYS A 49 14.26 -4.21 14.81
C LYS A 49 15.52 -4.40 13.96
N ASN A 50 16.52 -5.09 14.50
CA ASN A 50 17.79 -5.30 13.81
C ASN A 50 17.59 -6.08 12.50
N ARG A 51 16.73 -7.10 12.53
CA ARG A 51 16.40 -7.86 11.31
C ARG A 51 15.68 -7.01 10.27
N ALA A 52 14.74 -6.15 10.67
CA ALA A 52 13.97 -5.34 9.74
C ALA A 52 14.85 -4.36 8.94
N MET A 53 15.92 -3.85 9.55
CA MET A 53 16.87 -2.96 8.88
C MET A 53 17.66 -3.63 7.74
N HIS A 54 17.78 -4.97 7.75
CA HIS A 54 18.44 -5.71 6.67
C HIS A 54 17.51 -6.00 5.48
N TYR A 55 16.19 -5.90 5.67
CA TYR A 55 15.19 -6.21 4.64
C TYR A 55 14.33 -4.97 4.35
N LEU A 56 14.96 -3.99 3.73
CA LEU A 56 14.31 -2.73 3.33
C LEU A 56 13.78 -2.84 1.90
N TYR A 57 12.61 -2.28 1.70
CA TYR A 57 11.98 -2.04 0.41
C TYR A 57 12.05 -0.55 0.12
N TYR A 58 12.38 -0.19 -1.11
CA TYR A 58 12.22 1.16 -1.60
C TYR A 58 10.86 1.27 -2.31
N THR A 59 10.05 2.22 -1.87
CA THR A 59 8.72 2.51 -2.42
C THR A 59 8.76 3.83 -3.14
N GLU A 60 8.50 3.79 -4.45
CA GLU A 60 8.31 4.99 -5.27
C GLU A 60 7.04 5.73 -4.83
N ARG A 61 7.08 7.06 -4.84
CA ARG A 61 5.96 7.91 -4.42
C ARG A 61 5.69 8.96 -5.48
N TYR A 62 4.42 9.14 -5.82
CA TYR A 62 4.00 10.23 -6.68
C TYR A 62 3.98 11.54 -5.89
N ASN A 63 4.72 12.54 -6.39
CA ASN A 63 4.86 13.87 -5.77
C ASN A 63 5.19 13.82 -4.27
N ASP A 64 5.93 12.79 -3.83
CA ASP A 64 6.31 12.53 -2.44
C ASP A 64 5.14 12.45 -1.41
N HIS A 65 3.90 12.24 -1.86
CA HIS A 65 2.74 12.18 -0.96
C HIS A 65 1.84 10.95 -1.15
N THR A 66 1.74 10.38 -2.35
CA THR A 66 0.82 9.27 -2.65
C THR A 66 1.43 8.20 -3.55
N ILE A 67 0.65 7.18 -3.92
CA ILE A 67 1.00 6.09 -4.84
C ILE A 67 0.73 6.49 -6.30
N TYR A 68 1.35 5.81 -7.27
CA TYR A 68 1.22 6.18 -8.70
C TYR A 68 -0.16 5.89 -9.32
N HIS A 69 -0.79 4.78 -8.96
CA HIS A 69 -2.09 4.33 -9.46
C HIS A 69 -2.81 3.51 -8.40
N ASP A 70 -4.06 3.14 -8.66
CA ASP A 70 -4.84 2.27 -7.79
C ASP A 70 -4.27 0.84 -7.82
N VAL A 71 -3.94 0.30 -6.65
CA VAL A 71 -3.27 -0.99 -6.51
C VAL A 71 -4.15 -1.96 -5.74
N GLU A 72 -4.39 -3.13 -6.34
CA GLU A 72 -4.99 -4.27 -5.67
C GLU A 72 -3.93 -5.35 -5.45
N SER A 73 -3.70 -5.72 -4.20
CA SER A 73 -2.71 -6.73 -3.82
C SER A 73 -3.36 -7.81 -2.96
N THR A 74 -3.10 -9.06 -3.30
CA THR A 74 -3.63 -10.21 -2.56
C THR A 74 -2.48 -11.03 -2.01
N PHE A 75 -2.47 -11.23 -0.70
CA PHE A 75 -1.51 -12.11 -0.03
C PHE A 75 -2.26 -13.15 0.79
N LYS A 76 -2.21 -14.41 0.35
CA LYS A 76 -3.02 -15.50 0.90
C LYS A 76 -4.51 -15.12 0.85
N ARG A 77 -5.21 -15.18 1.99
CA ARG A 77 -6.64 -14.83 2.13
C ARG A 77 -6.86 -13.36 2.54
N THR A 78 -5.85 -12.51 2.41
CA THR A 78 -5.92 -11.09 2.75
C THR A 78 -5.78 -10.29 1.46
N THR A 79 -6.80 -9.52 1.11
CA THR A 79 -6.79 -8.62 -0.04
C THR A 79 -6.72 -7.18 0.46
N LEU A 80 -5.81 -6.39 -0.12
CA LEU A 80 -5.61 -5.00 0.19
C LEU A 80 -5.79 -4.18 -1.09
N ARG A 81 -6.82 -3.34 -1.07
CA ARG A 81 -7.18 -2.45 -2.17
C ARG A 81 -6.80 -1.03 -1.77
N MET A 82 -5.86 -0.44 -2.48
CA MET A 82 -5.32 0.89 -2.25
C MET A 82 -5.72 1.80 -3.40
N LYS A 83 -6.14 3.02 -3.09
CA LYS A 83 -6.46 4.04 -4.08
C LYS A 83 -5.57 5.26 -3.91
N LYS A 84 -5.10 5.79 -5.04
CA LYS A 84 -4.41 7.09 -5.11
C LYS A 84 -5.39 8.18 -4.67
N GLN A 85 -4.91 9.16 -3.92
CA GLN A 85 -5.72 10.29 -3.47
C GLN A 85 -4.94 11.59 -3.63
N ASN A 86 -5.68 12.69 -3.80
CA ASN A 86 -5.10 14.02 -3.96
C ASN A 86 -4.57 14.54 -2.61
N GLN A 87 -3.78 15.63 -2.69
CA GLN A 87 -3.22 16.26 -1.50
C GLN A 87 -4.30 16.76 -0.56
N GLY A 88 -4.12 16.52 0.74
CA GLY A 88 -5.05 16.97 1.78
C GLY A 88 -6.15 15.95 2.11
N TYR A 89 -6.20 14.81 1.43
CA TYR A 89 -7.12 13.72 1.78
C TYR A 89 -6.69 12.99 3.07
N GLY A 90 -5.39 12.91 3.35
CA GLY A 90 -4.82 12.20 4.50
C GLY A 90 -4.91 10.67 4.40
N LEU A 91 -4.61 9.99 5.51
CA LEU A 91 -4.55 8.52 5.55
C LEU A 91 -5.87 7.88 6.01
N HIS A 92 -6.70 7.45 5.06
CA HIS A 92 -7.95 6.71 5.32
C HIS A 92 -7.75 5.20 5.12
N CYS A 93 -7.05 4.58 6.06
CA CYS A 93 -6.60 3.19 5.95
C CYS A 93 -6.83 2.40 7.24
N HIS A 94 -6.60 1.09 7.19
CA HIS A 94 -6.47 0.29 8.41
C HIS A 94 -5.30 0.80 9.28
N ARG A 95 -5.46 0.84 10.61
CA ARG A 95 -4.47 1.41 11.56
C ARG A 95 -3.02 0.96 11.33
N ALA A 96 -2.81 -0.31 10.98
CA ALA A 96 -1.47 -0.84 10.71
C ALA A 96 -0.88 -0.26 9.42
N VAL A 97 -1.71 -0.09 8.39
CA VAL A 97 -1.32 0.52 7.12
C VAL A 97 -1.00 2.00 7.33
N ILE A 98 -1.77 2.72 8.17
CA ILE A 98 -1.45 4.12 8.55
C ILE A 98 -0.03 4.20 9.13
N THR A 99 0.32 3.33 10.08
CA THR A 99 1.67 3.30 10.65
C THR A 99 2.75 3.00 9.59
N LEU A 100 2.49 2.07 8.67
CA LEU A 100 3.43 1.76 7.59
C LEU A 100 3.60 2.93 6.62
N CYS A 101 2.50 3.61 6.26
CA CYS A 101 2.53 4.79 5.38
C CYS A 101 3.37 5.91 5.98
N LYS A 102 3.22 6.17 7.29
CA LYS A 102 4.05 7.16 8.00
C LYS A 102 5.54 6.83 7.99
N LEU A 103 5.89 5.54 8.10
CA LEU A 103 7.29 5.09 8.04
C LEU A 103 7.88 5.20 6.63
N ILE A 104 7.06 5.01 5.60
CA ILE A 104 7.46 5.19 4.19
C ILE A 104 7.49 6.67 3.80
N GLY A 105 6.62 7.49 4.41
CA GLY A 105 6.39 8.88 4.02
C GLY A 105 5.30 9.05 2.97
N ILE A 106 4.27 8.20 2.98
CA ILE A 106 3.02 8.40 2.23
C ILE A 106 2.06 9.19 3.13
N LYS A 107 1.52 10.29 2.61
CA LYS A 107 0.65 11.23 3.33
C LYS A 107 -0.83 11.04 2.97
N ASP A 108 -1.12 10.78 1.69
CA ASP A 108 -2.49 10.71 1.20
C ASP A 108 -2.74 9.36 0.52
N MET A 109 -3.67 8.57 1.05
CA MET A 109 -4.06 7.29 0.47
C MET A 109 -5.35 6.79 1.11
N TYR A 110 -6.18 6.11 0.32
CA TYR A 110 -7.28 5.30 0.82
C TYR A 110 -6.89 3.82 0.72
N ALA A 111 -7.13 3.03 1.77
CA ALA A 111 -6.92 1.59 1.69
C ALA A 111 -7.98 0.79 2.45
N LYS A 112 -8.54 -0.21 1.76
CA LYS A 112 -9.49 -1.17 2.31
C LYS A 112 -8.84 -2.55 2.39
N VAL A 113 -8.90 -3.15 3.58
CA VAL A 113 -8.57 -4.56 3.80
C VAL A 113 -9.85 -5.38 3.68
N GLU A 114 -9.80 -6.44 2.89
CA GLU A 114 -10.87 -7.41 2.68
C GLU A 114 -10.35 -8.84 2.97
N GLY A 115 -11.27 -9.73 3.34
CA GLY A 115 -10.93 -11.08 3.79
C GLY A 115 -10.30 -11.13 5.19
N SER A 116 -9.16 -11.81 5.32
CA SER A 116 -8.49 -12.06 6.60
C SER A 116 -7.71 -10.85 7.12
N VAL A 117 -7.98 -10.42 8.36
CA VAL A 117 -7.35 -9.24 8.98
C VAL A 117 -6.06 -9.58 9.76
N ASN A 118 -5.28 -10.55 9.29
CA ASN A 118 -4.03 -10.92 9.95
C ASN A 118 -2.93 -9.88 9.64
N LEU A 119 -2.43 -9.19 10.68
CA LEU A 119 -1.43 -8.12 10.53
C LEU A 119 -0.19 -8.51 9.73
N LEU A 120 0.31 -9.75 9.86
CA LEU A 120 1.49 -10.19 9.10
C LEU A 120 1.19 -10.31 7.59
N ASN A 121 -0.03 -10.73 7.25
CA ASN A 121 -0.44 -10.85 5.85
C ASN A 121 -0.78 -9.48 5.28
N ILE A 122 -1.41 -8.59 6.07
CA ILE A 122 -1.66 -7.19 5.67
C ILE A 122 -0.33 -6.50 5.36
N THR A 123 0.68 -6.63 6.23
CA THR A 123 1.99 -5.98 5.98
C THR A 123 2.66 -6.55 4.73
N ARG A 124 2.58 -7.87 4.50
CA ARG A 124 3.13 -8.49 3.29
C ARG A 124 2.40 -8.05 2.02
N ALA A 125 1.06 -8.08 2.03
CA ALA A 125 0.24 -7.60 0.92
C ALA A 125 0.58 -6.14 0.59
N PHE A 126 0.71 -5.29 1.61
CA PHE A 126 1.05 -3.89 1.45
C PHE A 126 2.39 -3.67 0.76
N PHE A 127 3.48 -4.26 1.27
CA PHE A 127 4.80 -4.13 0.63
C PHE A 127 4.85 -4.78 -0.76
N GLN A 128 4.15 -5.89 -0.97
CA GLN A 128 4.06 -6.51 -2.29
C GLN A 128 3.31 -5.64 -3.30
N GLY A 129 2.20 -5.03 -2.89
CA GLY A 129 1.44 -4.11 -3.73
C GLY A 129 2.26 -2.89 -4.13
N LEU A 130 2.95 -2.28 -3.16
CA LEU A 130 3.80 -1.12 -3.40
C LEU A 130 5.04 -1.44 -4.24
N ALA A 131 5.61 -2.64 -4.10
CA ALA A 131 6.75 -3.06 -4.91
C ALA A 131 6.37 -3.32 -6.38
N ASN A 132 5.12 -3.70 -6.64
CA ASN A 132 4.62 -3.99 -7.99
C ASN A 132 4.09 -2.76 -8.72
N GLN A 133 4.20 -1.57 -8.14
CA GLN A 133 3.71 -0.35 -8.79
C GLN A 133 4.59 0.03 -9.99
N GLU A 134 3.97 0.26 -11.15
CA GLU A 134 4.57 0.93 -12.30
C GLU A 134 4.59 2.46 -12.11
N THR A 135 5.74 3.09 -12.36
CA THR A 135 5.88 4.55 -12.37
C THR A 135 5.45 5.14 -13.71
N HIS A 136 5.14 6.43 -13.76
CA HIS A 136 4.80 7.09 -15.02
C HIS A 136 5.92 7.01 -16.07
N GLN A 137 7.17 7.00 -15.63
CA GLN A 137 8.31 6.86 -16.53
C GLN A 137 8.36 5.46 -17.16
N LEU A 138 8.20 4.41 -16.35
CA LEU A 138 8.17 3.03 -16.86
C LEU A 138 7.00 2.82 -17.83
N LEU A 139 5.84 3.40 -17.54
CA LEU A 139 4.68 3.36 -18.43
C LEU A 139 4.96 4.07 -19.76
N ALA A 140 5.56 5.26 -19.72
CA ALA A 140 5.93 6.03 -20.90
C ALA A 140 6.92 5.25 -21.78
N ASP A 141 7.95 4.66 -21.16
CA ASP A 141 8.98 3.89 -21.86
C ASP A 141 8.41 2.59 -22.46
N ARG A 142 7.51 1.90 -21.74
CA ARG A 142 6.86 0.66 -22.21
C ARG A 142 5.91 0.90 -23.37
N LYS A 143 5.12 1.97 -23.32
CA LYS A 143 4.12 2.31 -24.35
C LYS A 143 4.69 3.20 -25.47
N GLN A 144 5.85 3.80 -25.25
CA GLN A 144 6.48 4.80 -26.13
C GLN A 144 5.55 5.99 -26.39
N LEU A 145 4.82 6.44 -25.37
CA LEU A 145 3.88 7.56 -25.47
C LEU A 145 4.07 8.52 -24.28
N ASN A 146 3.68 9.78 -24.49
CA ASN A 146 3.70 10.77 -23.43
C ASN A 146 2.58 10.51 -22.41
N VAL A 147 2.92 10.52 -21.13
CA VAL A 147 1.91 10.39 -20.06
C VAL A 147 1.44 11.79 -19.69
N VAL A 148 0.15 12.03 -19.87
CA VAL A 148 -0.51 13.31 -19.61
C VAL A 148 -1.43 13.17 -18.41
N GLU A 149 -1.27 14.05 -17.42
CA GLU A 149 -2.18 14.18 -16.29
C GLU A 149 -3.20 15.30 -16.58
N PHE A 150 -4.47 14.98 -16.39
CA PHE A 150 -5.57 15.93 -16.35
C PHE A 150 -6.04 16.08 -14.90
N SER A 151 -6.20 17.32 -14.45
CA SER A 151 -6.67 17.62 -13.09
C SER A 151 -7.84 18.59 -13.16
N GLU A 152 -8.90 18.30 -12.43
CA GLU A 152 -10.12 19.12 -12.37
C GLU A 152 -9.80 20.58 -11.96
N GLU A 153 -8.81 20.77 -11.08
CA GLU A 153 -8.36 22.09 -10.62
C GLU A 153 -7.76 22.94 -11.75
N ARG A 154 -7.16 22.31 -12.75
CA ARG A 154 -6.49 22.96 -13.89
C ARG A 154 -7.35 22.98 -15.16
N GLY A 155 -8.57 22.43 -15.10
CA GLY A 155 -9.48 22.33 -16.24
C GLY A 155 -8.89 21.51 -17.40
N PRO A 156 -8.96 21.98 -18.66
CA PRO A 156 -8.52 21.22 -19.82
C PRO A 156 -7.00 21.23 -20.07
N LEU A 157 -6.21 21.89 -19.22
CA LEU A 157 -4.77 22.05 -19.43
C LEU A 157 -4.02 20.70 -19.31
N PRO A 158 -3.38 20.19 -20.38
CA PRO A 158 -2.64 18.94 -20.32
C PRO A 158 -1.27 19.13 -19.65
N VAL A 159 -0.99 18.37 -18.60
CA VAL A 159 0.30 18.40 -17.91
C VAL A 159 1.06 17.12 -18.25
N VAL A 160 2.19 17.24 -18.95
CA VAL A 160 3.01 16.08 -19.29
C VAL A 160 3.85 15.69 -18.08
N VAL A 161 3.53 14.55 -17.46
CA VAL A 161 4.22 14.06 -16.25
C VAL A 161 5.42 13.17 -16.55
N ALA A 162 5.41 12.47 -17.69
CA ALA A 162 6.52 11.65 -18.15
C ALA A 162 6.59 11.61 -19.67
N ARG A 163 7.83 11.53 -20.19
CA ARG A 163 8.12 11.37 -21.62
C ARG A 163 8.99 10.12 -21.82
N PRO A 164 8.77 9.36 -22.90
CA PRO A 164 9.60 8.21 -23.21
C PRO A 164 11.04 8.65 -23.54
N GLN A 165 12.04 7.94 -23.03
CA GLN A 165 13.44 8.30 -23.24
C GLN A 165 13.89 8.13 -24.69
N LEU A 166 13.35 7.11 -25.37
CA LEU A 166 13.70 6.76 -26.77
C LEU A 166 12.87 7.52 -27.81
N GLY A 167 12.06 8.49 -27.38
CA GLY A 167 11.13 9.21 -28.23
C GLY A 167 9.73 8.56 -28.27
N ALA A 168 8.74 9.37 -28.64
CA ALA A 168 7.36 8.93 -28.71
C ALA A 168 7.05 8.30 -30.08
N ARG A 169 6.27 7.22 -30.07
CA ARG A 169 5.67 6.63 -31.25
C ARG A 169 4.72 7.63 -31.90
N ILE A 170 4.64 7.58 -33.23
CA ILE A 170 3.75 8.44 -34.03
C ILE A 170 2.31 7.90 -33.99
N ASP A 171 2.16 6.57 -34.01
CA ASP A 171 0.85 5.92 -34.05
C ASP A 171 0.12 5.98 -32.68
N PRO A 172 -1.16 6.39 -32.64
CA PRO A 172 -1.96 6.40 -31.42
C PRO A 172 -2.31 4.97 -30.94
N GLU A 173 -2.80 4.84 -29.71
CA GLU A 173 -3.42 3.58 -29.27
C GLU A 173 -4.82 3.43 -29.88
N VAL A 174 -5.25 2.19 -30.05
CA VAL A 174 -6.63 1.89 -30.47
C VAL A 174 -7.56 2.19 -29.31
N GLU A 175 -8.60 2.97 -29.56
CA GLU A 175 -9.65 3.26 -28.59
C GLU A 175 -10.71 2.15 -28.64
N ASP A 176 -10.81 1.38 -27.56
CA ASP A 176 -11.89 0.41 -27.38
C ASP A 176 -13.14 1.14 -26.88
N GLU A 177 -14.28 1.03 -27.59
CA GLU A 177 -15.55 1.64 -27.14
C GLU A 177 -16.00 1.10 -25.77
N VAL A 178 -15.75 -0.19 -25.52
CA VAL A 178 -16.08 -0.86 -24.26
C VAL A 178 -14.85 -1.62 -23.75
N PRO A 179 -14.14 -1.09 -22.74
CA PRO A 179 -12.95 -1.74 -22.22
C PRO A 179 -13.31 -3.00 -21.40
N ASN A 180 -12.64 -4.11 -21.68
CA ASN A 180 -12.83 -5.37 -20.94
C ASN A 180 -12.02 -5.38 -19.62
N VAL A 181 -12.34 -4.47 -18.71
CA VAL A 181 -11.68 -4.34 -17.41
C VAL A 181 -12.55 -4.95 -16.32
N LYS A 182 -11.95 -5.80 -15.48
CA LYS A 182 -12.65 -6.37 -14.33
C LYS A 182 -12.98 -5.28 -13.31
N LEU A 183 -14.27 -4.95 -13.20
CA LEU A 183 -14.76 -4.00 -12.22
C LEU A 183 -14.98 -4.64 -10.86
N HIS A 184 -14.78 -3.85 -9.81
CA HIS A 184 -15.11 -4.25 -8.45
C HIS A 184 -16.48 -3.70 -8.06
N TRP A 185 -17.42 -4.60 -7.74
CA TRP A 185 -18.81 -4.23 -7.46
C TRP A 185 -18.96 -3.18 -6.36
N ALA A 186 -18.17 -3.24 -5.30
CA ALA A 186 -18.25 -2.26 -4.21
C ALA A 186 -17.89 -0.81 -4.63
N ASP A 187 -17.10 -0.63 -5.69
CA ASP A 187 -16.77 0.70 -6.22
C ASP A 187 -17.86 1.19 -7.16
N VAL A 188 -18.45 0.30 -7.95
CA VAL A 188 -19.62 0.58 -8.79
C VAL A 188 -20.81 1.03 -7.92
N GLN A 189 -21.09 0.32 -6.83
CA GLN A 189 -22.13 0.70 -5.88
C GLN A 189 -21.87 2.05 -5.18
N LEU A 190 -20.59 2.39 -4.95
CA LEU A 190 -20.22 3.69 -4.40
C LEU A 190 -20.49 4.80 -5.41
N ALA A 191 -20.08 4.61 -6.67
CA ALA A 191 -20.28 5.57 -7.74
C ALA A 191 -21.78 5.82 -8.01
N GLN A 192 -22.62 4.78 -7.89
CA GLN A 192 -24.07 4.89 -8.04
C GLN A 192 -24.78 5.42 -6.78
N GLY A 193 -24.07 5.71 -5.69
CA GLY A 193 -24.68 6.14 -4.43
C GLY A 193 -25.51 5.06 -3.72
N MET A 194 -25.42 3.79 -4.14
CA MET A 194 -26.18 2.68 -3.59
C MET A 194 -25.61 2.17 -2.27
N LYS A 195 -24.32 2.40 -2.00
CA LYS A 195 -23.66 1.91 -0.79
C LYS A 195 -24.07 2.70 0.44
N ARG A 196 -25.06 2.18 1.17
CA ARG A 196 -25.49 2.73 2.45
C ARG A 196 -24.70 2.09 3.59
N SER A 197 -23.81 2.86 4.22
CA SER A 197 -23.11 2.44 5.43
C SER A 197 -22.95 3.62 6.37
N VAL A 198 -23.51 3.49 7.58
CA VAL A 198 -23.41 4.50 8.65
C VAL A 198 -21.95 4.76 9.07
N TRP A 199 -21.03 3.85 8.73
CA TRP A 199 -19.63 3.88 9.14
C TRP A 199 -18.67 4.49 8.11
N ALA A 200 -19.11 4.73 6.86
CA ALA A 200 -18.23 5.09 5.74
C ALA A 200 -17.80 6.58 5.74
N GLY A 201 -18.60 7.48 6.30
CA GLY A 201 -18.34 8.93 6.33
C GLY A 201 -18.19 9.52 7.74
N VAL A 202 -17.90 8.67 8.74
CA VAL A 202 -17.77 9.13 10.14
C VAL A 202 -16.56 10.05 10.27
N LYS A 203 -16.74 11.22 10.89
CA LYS A 203 -15.65 12.15 11.21
C LYS A 203 -14.63 11.46 12.13
N ARG A 204 -13.36 11.48 11.72
CA ARG A 204 -12.24 10.89 12.47
C ARG A 204 -11.15 11.94 12.62
N THR A 205 -10.23 11.71 13.56
CA THR A 205 -9.00 12.48 13.62
C THR A 205 -8.18 12.26 12.34
N ILE A 206 -7.73 13.34 11.73
CA ILE A 206 -6.92 13.31 10.51
C ILE A 206 -5.52 12.79 10.90
N TRP A 207 -4.97 11.89 10.09
CA TRP A 207 -3.71 11.19 10.35
C TRP A 207 -2.66 11.43 9.28
#